data_AF-A0AAW4EV83-F1
#
_entry.id   AF-A0AAW4EV83-F1
#
_cell.length_a   1.000
_cell.length_b   1.000
_cell.length_c   1.000
_cell.angle_alpha   90.00
_cell.angle_beta   90.00
_cell.angle_gamma   90.00
#
_symmetry.space_group_name_H-M   'P 1'
#
loop_
_entity.id
_entity.type
_entity.pdbx_description
1 polymer ?
#
loop_
_entity_poly.entity_id
_entity_poly.type
_entity_poly.pdbx_seq_one_letter_code
_entity_poly.pdbx_strand_id
1 'polypeptide(L)'
;MTPTTARLRRFFGAGLMLFLLHVLALASVALAVGYFHHRLDLLLEPIEVPLLLSCGGGDPMARMQVAEHLLARAGALDDWQPVCWVVVSALLCSLLGTVVVSLHWLQQVQDLHRRSVWGLLGLHLLACALAVLLLRLYEQVWAGLVNGLPTVCMAEPMEREATAMLPAHRTLPQMLSDAGLLVPQVPDALAIVLCGVLLAATVIGVWLWRALPMPAPE
;
A
#
# COMPACT_ATOMS: atom_id res chain seq x y z
N MET A 1 46.69 -1.47 0.74
CA MET A 1 45.39 -1.47 0.01
C MET A 1 45.47 -0.48 -1.15
N THR A 2 45.08 -0.88 -2.36
CA THR A 2 45.09 0.00 -3.54
C THR A 2 43.88 0.95 -3.54
N PRO A 3 43.99 2.16 -4.11
CA PRO A 3 42.87 3.12 -4.16
C PRO A 3 41.62 2.57 -4.89
N THR A 4 41.80 1.60 -5.79
CA THR A 4 40.73 0.88 -6.48
C THR A 4 39.95 -0.07 -5.57
N THR A 5 40.61 -0.79 -4.66
CA THR A 5 39.96 -1.69 -3.68
C THR A 5 39.20 -0.90 -2.61
N ALA A 6 39.69 0.28 -2.21
CA ALA A 6 38.97 1.21 -1.34
C ALA A 6 37.71 1.82 -2.01
N ARG A 7 37.78 2.16 -3.31
CA ARG A 7 36.60 2.61 -4.09
C ARG A 7 35.57 1.51 -4.30
N LEU A 8 36.00 0.29 -4.59
CA LEU A 8 35.11 -0.87 -4.71
C LEU A 8 34.43 -1.20 -3.38
N ARG A 9 35.15 -1.18 -2.26
CA ARG A 9 34.57 -1.37 -0.91
C ARG A 9 33.60 -0.25 -0.51
N ARG A 10 33.85 0.98 -0.98
CA ARG A 10 32.91 2.11 -0.83
C ARG A 10 31.62 1.88 -1.61
N PHE A 11 31.72 1.34 -2.83
CA PHE A 11 30.58 1.02 -3.69
C PHE A 11 29.78 -0.20 -3.22
N PHE A 12 30.41 -1.23 -2.67
CA PHE A 12 29.75 -2.43 -2.14
C PHE A 12 29.35 -2.31 -0.65
N GLY A 13 29.38 -1.11 -0.07
CA GLY A 13 29.12 -0.87 1.35
C GLY A 13 27.66 -0.57 1.72
N ALA A 14 27.46 -0.06 2.93
CA ALA A 14 26.16 0.27 3.51
C ALA A 14 25.27 1.19 2.65
N GLY A 15 25.87 2.08 1.85
CA GLY A 15 25.13 2.94 0.92
C GLY A 15 24.45 2.19 -0.23
N LEU A 16 25.11 1.18 -0.81
CA LEU A 16 24.50 0.30 -1.82
C LEU A 16 23.40 -0.57 -1.21
N MET A 17 23.63 -1.09 0.01
CA MET A 17 22.63 -1.89 0.71
C MET A 17 21.37 -1.07 1.00
N LEU A 18 21.53 0.17 1.50
CA LEU A 18 20.42 1.11 1.66
C LEU A 18 19.69 1.35 0.33
N PHE A 19 20.41 1.61 -0.76
CA PHE A 19 19.80 1.85 -2.06
C PHE A 19 18.97 0.64 -2.54
N LEU A 20 19.53 -0.56 -2.47
CA LEU A 20 18.84 -1.80 -2.85
C LEU A 20 17.58 -2.04 -2.01
N LEU A 21 17.66 -1.80 -0.69
CA LEU A 21 16.50 -1.89 0.19
C LEU A 21 15.41 -0.88 -0.24
N HIS A 22 15.76 0.37 -0.53
CA HIS A 22 14.76 1.34 -0.97
C HIS A 22 14.10 0.98 -2.30
N VAL A 23 14.88 0.51 -3.28
CA VAL A 23 14.33 0.03 -4.56
C VAL A 23 13.36 -1.13 -4.32
N LEU A 24 13.74 -2.07 -3.45
CA LEU A 24 12.88 -3.18 -3.08
C LEU A 24 11.60 -2.70 -2.38
N ALA A 25 11.71 -1.74 -1.45
CA ALA A 25 10.56 -1.18 -0.75
C ALA A 25 9.58 -0.47 -1.71
N LEU A 26 10.10 0.36 -2.63
CA LEU A 26 9.29 1.03 -3.64
C LEU A 26 8.62 0.03 -4.58
N ALA A 27 9.35 -0.99 -5.04
CA ALA A 27 8.79 -2.06 -5.87
C ALA A 27 7.69 -2.83 -5.13
N SER A 28 7.90 -3.16 -3.84
CA SER A 28 6.89 -3.81 -3.02
C SER A 28 5.64 -2.94 -2.82
N VAL A 29 5.78 -1.63 -2.64
CA VAL A 29 4.63 -0.71 -2.56
C VAL A 29 3.87 -0.70 -3.88
N ALA A 30 4.56 -0.57 -5.02
CA ALA A 30 3.93 -0.58 -6.33
C ALA A 30 3.19 -1.90 -6.61
N LEU A 31 3.80 -3.04 -6.25
CA LEU A 31 3.17 -4.36 -6.38
C LEU A 31 1.96 -4.50 -5.45
N ALA A 32 2.02 -3.99 -4.22
CA ALA A 32 0.89 -4.03 -3.29
C ALA A 32 -0.30 -3.21 -3.79
N VAL A 33 -0.03 -2.00 -4.29
CA VAL A 33 -1.06 -1.12 -4.90
C VAL A 33 -1.65 -1.81 -6.14
N GLY A 34 -0.80 -2.30 -7.04
CA GLY A 34 -1.25 -2.97 -8.26
C GLY A 34 -2.05 -4.24 -8.00
N TYR A 35 -1.62 -5.06 -7.04
CA TYR A 35 -2.35 -6.26 -6.61
C TYR A 35 -3.73 -5.89 -6.05
N PHE A 36 -3.81 -4.87 -5.19
CA PHE A 36 -5.09 -4.43 -4.64
C PHE A 36 -6.05 -3.95 -5.73
N HIS A 37 -5.56 -3.11 -6.66
CA HIS A 37 -6.39 -2.64 -7.78
C HIS A 37 -6.82 -3.78 -8.69
N HIS A 38 -5.94 -4.73 -8.97
CA HIS A 38 -6.28 -5.89 -9.78
C HIS A 38 -7.33 -6.78 -9.09
N ARG A 39 -7.22 -6.99 -7.78
CA ARG A 39 -8.20 -7.74 -7.00
C ARG A 39 -9.55 -7.03 -6.94
N LEU A 40 -9.54 -5.70 -6.82
CA LEU A 40 -10.73 -4.87 -6.92
C LEU A 40 -11.36 -4.97 -8.30
N ASP A 41 -10.56 -4.85 -9.36
CA ASP A 41 -11.05 -4.93 -10.73
C ASP A 41 -11.69 -6.30 -10.95
N LEU A 42 -11.01 -7.41 -10.63
CA LEU A 42 -11.57 -8.76 -10.75
C LEU A 42 -12.83 -9.02 -9.91
N LEU A 43 -12.95 -8.40 -8.73
CA LEU A 43 -14.17 -8.49 -7.94
C LEU A 43 -15.33 -7.79 -8.64
N LEU A 44 -15.04 -6.70 -9.36
CA LEU A 44 -16.00 -5.81 -10.03
C LEU A 44 -16.20 -6.13 -11.54
N GLU A 45 -15.30 -6.90 -12.14
CA GLU A 45 -15.20 -7.15 -13.57
C GLU A 45 -16.14 -8.27 -14.04
N PRO A 46 -16.81 -8.07 -15.18
CA PRO A 46 -18.02 -7.28 -15.26
C PRO A 46 -19.18 -8.03 -14.57
N ILE A 47 -19.68 -7.45 -13.49
CA ILE A 47 -21.12 -7.21 -13.40
C ILE A 47 -21.41 -6.33 -14.61
N GLU A 48 -21.82 -6.91 -15.75
CA GLU A 48 -22.30 -6.09 -16.86
C GLU A 48 -23.29 -5.09 -16.25
N VAL A 49 -23.17 -3.82 -16.62
CA VAL A 49 -24.02 -2.67 -16.22
C VAL A 49 -25.46 -3.03 -15.76
N PRO A 50 -26.19 -4.03 -16.33
CA PRO A 50 -27.39 -4.62 -15.73
C PRO A 50 -27.34 -5.19 -14.29
N LEU A 51 -26.29 -5.86 -13.82
CA LEU A 51 -26.29 -6.48 -12.46
C LEU A 51 -26.13 -5.47 -11.33
N LEU A 52 -25.49 -4.31 -11.57
CA LEU A 52 -25.45 -3.21 -10.59
C LEU A 52 -26.83 -2.54 -10.49
N LEU A 53 -27.63 -2.58 -11.58
CA LEU A 53 -29.06 -2.23 -11.57
C LEU A 53 -29.90 -3.25 -10.78
N SER A 54 -29.45 -4.52 -10.72
CA SER A 54 -30.10 -5.55 -9.90
C SER A 54 -29.78 -5.41 -8.41
N CYS A 55 -28.60 -4.90 -8.03
CA CYS A 55 -28.33 -4.49 -6.64
C CYS A 55 -29.20 -3.27 -6.28
N GLY A 56 -30.18 -3.47 -5.41
CA GLY A 56 -31.22 -2.46 -5.12
C GLY A 56 -32.40 -2.48 -6.10
N GLY A 57 -32.44 -3.42 -7.05
CA GLY A 57 -33.60 -3.66 -7.90
C GLY A 57 -34.76 -4.31 -7.14
N GLY A 58 -35.99 -4.18 -7.65
CA GLY A 58 -37.20 -4.68 -6.98
C GLY A 58 -37.33 -6.21 -6.91
N ASP A 59 -36.53 -6.96 -7.67
CA ASP A 59 -36.55 -8.43 -7.66
C ASP A 59 -35.61 -9.01 -6.58
N PRO A 60 -36.13 -9.63 -5.51
CA PRO A 60 -35.31 -10.22 -4.45
C PRO A 60 -34.48 -11.42 -4.93
N MET A 61 -34.94 -12.17 -5.95
CA MET A 61 -34.21 -13.34 -6.44
C MET A 61 -32.97 -12.91 -7.23
N ALA A 62 -33.12 -11.88 -8.08
CA ALA A 62 -31.99 -11.28 -8.78
C ALA A 62 -30.96 -10.69 -7.81
N ARG A 63 -31.40 -9.99 -6.74
CA ARG A 63 -30.52 -9.46 -5.68
C ARG A 63 -29.70 -10.58 -5.01
N MET A 64 -30.33 -11.72 -4.71
CA MET A 64 -29.66 -12.89 -4.12
C MET A 64 -28.61 -13.51 -5.02
N GLN A 65 -28.92 -13.72 -6.29
CA GLN A 65 -27.95 -14.27 -7.23
C GLN A 65 -26.72 -13.38 -7.40
N VAL A 66 -26.90 -12.06 -7.40
CA VAL A 66 -25.76 -11.12 -7.46
C VAL A 66 -24.90 -11.21 -6.20
N ALA A 67 -25.52 -11.23 -5.01
CA ALA A 67 -24.80 -11.32 -3.74
C ALA A 67 -24.01 -12.64 -3.60
N GLU A 68 -24.60 -13.77 -3.99
CA GLU A 68 -23.93 -15.07 -3.99
C GLU A 68 -22.74 -15.08 -4.94
N HIS A 69 -22.88 -14.50 -6.14
CA HIS A 69 -21.79 -14.42 -7.11
C HIS A 69 -20.64 -13.54 -6.63
N LEU A 70 -20.95 -12.42 -5.98
CA LEU A 70 -19.96 -11.55 -5.32
C LEU A 70 -19.21 -12.29 -4.21
N LEU A 71 -19.92 -13.03 -3.36
CA LEU A 71 -19.30 -13.82 -2.29
C LEU A 71 -18.43 -14.95 -2.84
N ALA A 72 -18.89 -15.66 -3.87
CA ALA A 72 -18.12 -16.73 -4.51
C ALA A 72 -16.81 -16.20 -5.12
N ARG A 73 -16.86 -15.05 -5.80
CA ARG A 73 -15.66 -14.39 -6.34
C ARG A 73 -14.74 -13.87 -5.25
N ALA A 74 -15.28 -13.25 -4.21
CA ALA A 74 -14.50 -12.81 -3.06
C ALA A 74 -13.75 -13.98 -2.42
N GLY A 75 -14.41 -15.13 -2.28
CA GLY A 75 -13.79 -16.38 -1.80
C GLY A 75 -12.67 -16.87 -2.71
N ALA A 76 -12.88 -16.92 -4.03
CA ALA A 76 -11.85 -17.31 -4.99
C ALA A 76 -10.64 -16.36 -4.99
N LEU A 77 -10.87 -15.06 -4.75
CA LEU A 77 -9.81 -14.06 -4.64
C LEU A 77 -9.06 -14.12 -3.30
N ASP A 78 -9.57 -14.82 -2.29
CA ASP A 78 -8.88 -15.02 -1.01
C ASP A 78 -7.74 -16.04 -1.11
N ASP A 79 -7.81 -16.98 -2.05
CA ASP A 79 -6.73 -17.94 -2.32
C ASP A 79 -5.42 -17.27 -2.78
N TRP A 80 -5.48 -16.01 -3.21
CA TRP A 80 -4.32 -15.24 -3.67
C TRP A 80 -3.55 -14.55 -2.52
N GLN A 81 -4.06 -14.66 -1.29
CA GLN A 81 -3.45 -14.07 -0.08
C GLN A 81 -1.98 -14.47 0.16
N PRO A 82 -1.49 -15.69 -0.14
CA PRO A 82 -0.08 -16.04 0.02
C PRO A 82 0.86 -15.16 -0.81
N VAL A 83 0.44 -14.74 -2.01
CA VAL A 83 1.24 -13.84 -2.87
C VAL A 83 1.34 -12.45 -2.24
N CYS A 84 0.26 -11.96 -1.65
CA CYS A 84 0.26 -10.70 -0.89
C CYS A 84 1.27 -10.77 0.26
N TRP A 85 1.27 -11.85 1.06
CA TRP A 85 2.21 -12.01 2.17
C TRP A 85 3.68 -11.92 1.77
N VAL A 86 4.05 -12.41 0.58
CA VAL A 86 5.41 -12.25 0.05
C VAL A 86 5.75 -10.79 -0.16
N VAL A 87 4.86 -10.01 -0.79
CA VAL A 87 5.05 -8.58 -1.03
C VAL A 87 5.12 -7.80 0.28
N VAL A 88 4.23 -8.10 1.23
CA VAL A 88 4.20 -7.48 2.57
C VAL A 88 5.48 -7.78 3.34
N SER A 89 5.91 -9.04 3.33
CA SER A 89 7.15 -9.45 4.02
C SER A 89 8.37 -8.78 3.41
N ALA A 90 8.46 -8.69 2.08
CA ALA A 90 9.53 -7.98 1.39
C ALA A 90 9.58 -6.49 1.76
N LEU A 91 8.41 -5.83 1.82
CA LEU A 91 8.30 -4.43 2.23
C LEU A 91 8.79 -4.24 3.67
N LEU A 92 8.26 -5.03 4.61
CA LEU A 92 8.60 -4.92 6.04
C LEU A 92 10.08 -5.24 6.30
N CYS A 93 10.60 -6.34 5.73
CA CYS A 93 12.00 -6.71 5.83
C CYS A 93 12.92 -5.62 5.25
N SER A 94 12.53 -5.03 4.12
CA SER A 94 13.29 -3.96 3.51
C SER A 94 13.37 -2.73 4.42
N LEU A 95 12.23 -2.27 4.92
CA LEU A 95 12.14 -1.11 5.80
C LEU A 95 12.90 -1.34 7.12
N LEU A 96 12.73 -2.51 7.75
CA LEU A 96 13.50 -2.88 8.94
C LEU A 96 15.00 -2.92 8.66
N GLY A 97 15.41 -3.43 7.50
CA GLY A 97 16.79 -3.38 7.04
C GLY A 97 17.32 -1.94 6.98
N THR A 98 16.56 -0.99 6.44
CA THR A 98 16.98 0.42 6.38
C THR A 98 17.14 1.05 7.77
N VAL A 99 16.27 0.69 8.72
CA VAL A 99 16.37 1.13 10.11
C VAL A 99 17.63 0.58 10.77
N VAL A 100 17.91 -0.71 10.61
CA VAL A 100 19.10 -1.36 11.19
C VAL A 100 20.38 -0.73 10.62
N VAL A 101 20.45 -0.49 9.31
CA VAL A 101 21.63 0.16 8.70
C VAL A 101 21.79 1.59 9.21
N SER A 102 20.69 2.33 9.37
CA SER A 102 20.71 3.70 9.88
C SER A 102 21.16 3.77 11.34
N LEU A 103 20.72 2.82 12.18
CA LEU A 103 21.19 2.67 13.55
C LEU A 103 22.69 2.33 13.61
N HIS A 104 23.15 1.43 12.74
CA HIS A 104 24.57 1.09 12.65
C HIS A 104 25.43 2.31 12.27
N TRP A 105 24.97 3.11 11.31
CA TRP A 105 25.61 4.38 10.96
C TRP A 105 25.59 5.39 12.11
N LEU A 106 24.47 5.47 12.85
CA LEU A 106 24.37 6.37 13.98
C LEU A 106 25.41 6.07 15.07
N GLN A 107 25.81 4.80 15.22
CA GLN A 107 26.85 4.37 16.16
C GLN A 107 28.28 4.72 15.68
N GLN A 108 28.50 4.87 14.38
CA GLN A 108 29.83 5.06 13.79
C GLN A 108 30.18 6.53 13.48
N VAL A 109 29.19 7.41 13.38
CA VAL A 109 29.36 8.78 12.88
C VAL A 109 29.60 9.78 14.02
N GLN A 110 30.58 10.69 13.85
CA GLN A 110 30.88 11.78 14.80
C GLN A 110 29.81 12.90 14.79
N ASP A 111 29.77 13.71 15.86
CA ASP A 111 28.64 14.60 16.20
C ASP A 111 28.18 15.56 15.10
N LEU A 112 29.07 16.01 14.20
CA LEU A 112 28.72 16.94 13.11
C LEU A 112 27.66 16.38 12.13
N HIS A 113 27.65 15.07 11.89
CA HIS A 113 26.70 14.44 10.96
C HIS A 113 25.60 13.65 11.67
N ARG A 114 25.69 13.54 13.00
CA ARG A 114 24.77 12.76 13.84
C ARG A 114 23.33 13.25 13.73
N ARG A 115 23.11 14.57 13.64
CA ARG A 115 21.77 15.16 13.48
C ARG A 115 21.12 14.75 12.15
N SER A 116 21.89 14.68 11.08
CA SER A 116 21.40 14.28 9.75
C SER A 116 21.10 12.78 9.69
N VAL A 117 21.91 11.94 10.34
CA VAL A 117 21.64 10.49 10.46
C VAL A 117 20.40 10.23 11.32
N TRP A 118 20.19 11.00 12.39
CA TRP A 118 18.94 10.99 13.16
C TRP A 118 17.72 11.35 12.30
N GLY A 119 17.84 12.38 11.46
CA GLY A 119 16.79 12.75 10.52
C GLY A 119 16.46 11.63 9.54
N LEU A 120 17.49 10.96 9.00
CA LEU A 120 17.33 9.80 8.12
C LEU A 120 16.65 8.62 8.84
N LEU A 121 17.06 8.31 10.07
CA LEU A 121 16.41 7.30 10.90
C LEU A 121 14.93 7.63 11.14
N GLY A 122 14.63 8.90 11.44
CA GLY A 122 13.25 9.39 11.60
C GLY A 122 12.41 9.18 10.34
N LEU A 123 12.97 9.44 9.16
CA LEU A 123 12.29 9.18 7.88
C LEU A 123 12.02 7.69 7.66
N HIS A 124 12.96 6.80 7.99
CA HIS A 124 12.72 5.35 7.88
C HIS A 124 11.65 4.87 8.86
N LEU A 125 11.67 5.37 10.10
CA LEU A 125 10.64 5.04 11.10
C LEU A 125 9.26 5.55 10.66
N LEU A 126 9.18 6.76 10.09
CA LEU A 126 7.96 7.29 9.50
C LEU A 126 7.49 6.41 8.33
N ALA A 127 8.40 5.98 7.44
CA ALA A 127 8.07 5.07 6.35
C ALA A 127 7.54 3.72 6.86
N CYS A 128 8.12 3.15 7.92
CA CYS A 128 7.60 1.96 8.58
C CYS A 128 6.16 2.15 9.07
N ALA A 129 5.90 3.25 9.78
CA ALA A 129 4.57 3.56 10.31
C ALA A 129 3.54 3.74 9.19
N LEU A 130 3.90 4.48 8.14
CA LEU A 130 3.06 4.68 6.95
C LEU A 130 2.79 3.38 6.21
N ALA A 131 3.80 2.50 6.06
CA ALA A 131 3.63 1.20 5.43
C ALA A 131 2.67 0.30 6.22
N VAL A 132 2.82 0.23 7.55
CA VAL A 132 1.89 -0.53 8.41
C VAL A 132 0.48 0.04 8.33
N LEU A 133 0.33 1.37 8.34
CA LEU A 133 -0.96 2.02 8.19
C LEU A 133 -1.60 1.72 6.83
N LEU A 134 -0.81 1.79 5.75
CA LEU A 134 -1.26 1.47 4.39
C LEU A 134 -1.77 0.03 4.28
N LEU A 135 -1.01 -0.93 4.81
CA LEU A 135 -1.39 -2.34 4.86
C LEU A 135 -2.71 -2.53 5.63
N ARG A 136 -2.85 -1.88 6.78
CA ARG A 136 -4.11 -1.93 7.56
C ARG A 136 -5.29 -1.33 6.80
N LEU A 137 -5.10 -0.20 6.12
CA LEU A 137 -6.16 0.43 5.34
C LEU A 137 -6.59 -0.45 4.17
N TYR A 138 -5.65 -1.07 3.46
CA TYR A 138 -5.99 -2.01 2.38
C TYR A 138 -6.82 -3.19 2.88
N GLU A 139 -6.43 -3.80 4.00
CA GLU A 139 -7.20 -4.89 4.61
C GLU A 139 -8.58 -4.43 5.10
N GLN A 140 -8.67 -3.25 5.71
CA GLN A 140 -9.95 -2.69 6.16
C GLN A 140 -10.90 -2.39 5.00
N VAL A 141 -10.39 -1.79 3.92
CA VAL A 141 -11.18 -1.50 2.72
C VAL A 141 -11.62 -2.82 2.08
N TRP A 142 -10.72 -3.80 1.94
CA TRP A 142 -11.05 -5.10 1.37
C TRP A 142 -12.12 -5.83 2.21
N ALA A 143 -11.93 -5.94 3.52
CA ALA A 143 -12.88 -6.58 4.42
C ALA A 143 -14.23 -5.84 4.43
N GLY A 144 -14.22 -4.50 4.40
CA GLY A 144 -15.41 -3.69 4.29
C GLY A 144 -16.15 -3.92 2.97
N LEU A 145 -15.42 -4.09 1.87
CA LEU A 145 -15.98 -4.35 0.56
C LEU A 145 -16.60 -5.75 0.46
N VAL A 146 -15.88 -6.79 0.88
CA VAL A 146 -16.35 -8.18 0.83
C VAL A 146 -17.57 -8.41 1.73
N ASN A 147 -17.61 -7.79 2.92
CA ASN A 147 -18.75 -7.92 3.83
C ASN A 147 -19.89 -6.92 3.51
N GLY A 148 -19.53 -5.75 3.00
CA GLY A 148 -20.45 -4.64 2.78
C GLY A 148 -21.18 -4.70 1.45
N LEU A 149 -20.52 -5.08 0.35
CA LEU A 149 -21.19 -5.15 -0.97
C LEU A 149 -22.40 -6.10 -0.98
N PRO A 150 -22.34 -7.33 -0.43
CA PRO A 150 -23.49 -8.22 -0.41
C PRO A 150 -24.66 -7.66 0.41
N THR A 151 -24.36 -6.96 1.51
CA THR A 151 -25.38 -6.37 2.39
C THR A 151 -26.03 -5.15 1.76
N VAL A 152 -25.26 -4.32 1.05
CA VAL A 152 -25.78 -3.18 0.27
C VAL A 152 -26.66 -3.66 -0.89
N CYS A 153 -26.28 -4.73 -1.58
CA CYS A 153 -27.09 -5.33 -2.64
C CYS A 153 -28.40 -5.95 -2.15
N MET A 154 -28.43 -6.39 -0.89
CA MET A 154 -29.60 -6.98 -0.24
C MET A 154 -30.53 -5.97 0.42
N ALA A 155 -30.05 -4.75 0.66
CA ALA A 155 -30.86 -3.70 1.26
C ALA A 155 -32.11 -3.45 0.39
N GLU A 156 -33.25 -3.29 1.06
CA GLU A 156 -34.49 -2.85 0.41
C GLU A 156 -34.25 -1.48 -0.22
N PRO A 157 -34.74 -1.22 -1.45
CA PRO A 157 -34.70 0.12 -2.02
C PRO A 157 -35.46 1.05 -1.05
N MET A 158 -34.77 2.04 -0.48
CA MET A 158 -35.42 2.98 0.41
C MET A 158 -36.54 3.68 -0.35
N GLU A 159 -37.76 3.74 0.22
CA GLU A 159 -38.93 4.42 -0.39
C GLU A 159 -38.66 5.88 -0.81
N ARG A 160 -37.56 6.48 -0.33
CA ARG A 160 -37.06 7.79 -0.76
C ARG A 160 -36.54 7.85 -2.19
N GLU A 161 -36.22 6.73 -2.83
CA GLU A 161 -35.75 6.66 -4.23
C GLU A 161 -36.89 6.56 -5.25
N ALA A 162 -38.12 6.23 -4.81
CA ALA A 162 -39.28 6.16 -5.71
C ALA A 162 -39.78 7.55 -6.18
N THR A 163 -39.44 8.62 -5.45
CA THR A 163 -39.90 10.00 -5.75
C THR A 163 -38.84 10.88 -6.38
N ALA A 164 -37.58 10.45 -6.42
CA ALA A 164 -36.52 11.19 -7.07
C ALA A 164 -36.07 10.42 -8.32
N MET A 165 -36.38 10.96 -9.51
CA MET A 165 -35.68 10.62 -10.75
C MET A 165 -34.19 11.01 -10.62
N LEU A 166 -33.45 10.36 -9.73
CA LEU A 166 -32.01 10.52 -9.60
C LEU A 166 -31.35 9.61 -10.65
N PRO A 167 -30.35 10.12 -11.38
CA PRO A 167 -29.86 9.49 -12.58
C PRO A 167 -29.31 8.10 -12.27
N ALA A 168 -29.53 7.17 -13.20
CA ALA A 168 -29.14 5.76 -13.18
C ALA A 168 -27.61 5.51 -13.15
N HIS A 169 -26.82 6.41 -12.56
CA HIS A 169 -25.35 6.42 -12.56
C HIS A 169 -24.83 6.77 -11.16
N ARG A 170 -25.27 6.07 -10.11
CA ARG A 170 -24.52 6.09 -8.84
C ARG A 170 -23.20 5.36 -9.09
N THR A 171 -22.09 6.07 -9.05
CA THR A 171 -20.77 5.45 -9.14
C THR A 171 -20.54 4.58 -7.90
N LEU A 172 -19.92 3.41 -8.06
CA LEU A 172 -19.58 2.49 -6.97
C LEU A 172 -18.98 3.18 -5.71
N PRO A 173 -18.05 4.16 -5.82
CA PRO A 173 -17.57 4.91 -4.66
C PRO A 173 -18.65 5.72 -3.92
N GLN A 174 -19.70 6.16 -4.61
CA GLN A 174 -20.81 6.93 -4.04
C GLN A 174 -21.78 6.01 -3.27
N MET A 175 -22.05 4.80 -3.77
CA MET A 175 -22.78 3.78 -3.01
C MET A 175 -22.02 3.33 -1.77
N LEU A 176 -20.70 3.16 -1.87
CA LEU A 176 -19.86 2.81 -0.73
C LEU A 176 -19.82 3.93 0.30
N SER A 177 -19.73 5.20 -0.12
CA SER A 177 -19.75 6.32 0.82
C SER A 177 -21.11 6.48 1.51
N ASP A 178 -22.21 6.28 0.78
CA ASP A 178 -23.57 6.32 1.32
C ASP A 178 -23.81 5.19 2.35
N ALA A 179 -23.14 4.04 2.18
CA ALA A 179 -23.14 2.92 3.12
C ALA A 179 -22.15 3.06 4.29
N GLY A 180 -21.41 4.18 4.37
CA GLY A 180 -20.40 4.40 5.40
C GLY A 180 -19.14 3.54 5.26
N LEU A 181 -18.92 2.93 4.09
CA LEU A 181 -17.74 2.13 3.78
C LEU A 181 -16.57 3.04 3.34
N LEU A 182 -15.35 2.68 3.75
CA LEU A 182 -14.16 3.44 3.36
C LEU A 182 -13.98 3.40 1.84
N VAL A 183 -13.89 4.58 1.23
CA VAL A 183 -13.68 4.72 -0.20
C VAL A 183 -12.24 4.31 -0.56
N PRO A 184 -12.03 3.54 -1.64
CA PRO A 184 -10.70 3.06 -2.07
C PRO A 184 -9.65 4.15 -2.33
N GLN A 185 -10.03 5.43 -2.41
CA GLN A 185 -9.11 6.55 -2.70
C GLN A 185 -8.18 6.92 -1.52
N VAL A 186 -8.55 6.55 -0.29
CA VAL A 186 -7.77 6.87 0.92
C VAL A 186 -6.41 6.13 0.96
N PRO A 187 -6.33 4.80 0.72
CA PRO A 187 -5.04 4.10 0.70
C PRO A 187 -4.10 4.58 -0.43
N ASP A 188 -4.63 5.02 -1.57
CA ASP A 188 -3.80 5.50 -2.69
C ASP A 188 -3.04 6.78 -2.36
N ALA A 189 -3.72 7.74 -1.71
CA ALA A 189 -3.09 8.95 -1.22
C ALA A 189 -1.96 8.64 -0.25
N LEU A 190 -2.16 7.65 0.63
CA LEU A 190 -1.14 7.23 1.59
C LEU A 190 0.03 6.51 0.90
N ALA A 191 -0.22 5.71 -0.13
CA ALA A 191 0.83 5.08 -0.94
C ALA A 191 1.71 6.14 -1.64
N ILE A 192 1.11 7.20 -2.18
CA ILE A 192 1.85 8.33 -2.76
C ILE A 192 2.72 9.02 -1.71
N VAL A 193 2.17 9.28 -0.52
CA VAL A 193 2.93 9.87 0.60
C VAL A 193 4.09 8.97 1.01
N LEU A 194 3.87 7.67 1.14
CA LEU A 194 4.92 6.70 1.46
C LEU A 194 6.03 6.69 0.40
N CYS A 195 5.68 6.67 -0.89
CA CYS A 195 6.64 6.80 -1.99
C CYS A 195 7.44 8.10 -1.89
N GLY A 196 6.79 9.22 -1.59
CA GLY A 196 7.46 10.50 -1.38
C GLY A 196 8.47 10.47 -0.21
N VAL A 197 8.10 9.86 0.91
CA VAL A 197 8.99 9.70 2.08
C VAL A 197 10.19 8.80 1.73
N LEU A 198 9.97 7.68 1.03
CA LEU A 198 11.04 6.79 0.59
C LEU A 198 11.99 7.48 -0.38
N LEU A 199 11.48 8.27 -1.33
CA LEU A 199 12.29 9.07 -2.23
C LEU A 199 13.11 10.13 -1.48
N ALA A 200 12.51 10.85 -0.53
CA ALA A 200 13.24 11.79 0.30
C ALA A 200 14.37 11.10 1.09
N ALA A 201 14.08 9.93 1.68
CA ALA A 201 15.07 9.13 2.40
C ALA A 201 16.22 8.65 1.49
N THR A 202 15.94 8.23 0.24
CA THR A 202 17.00 7.88 -0.72
C THR A 202 17.88 9.07 -1.07
N VAL A 203 17.31 10.24 -1.36
CA VAL A 203 18.07 11.44 -1.71
C VAL A 203 18.98 11.86 -0.55
N ILE A 204 18.44 11.88 0.67
CA ILE A 204 19.19 12.23 1.88
C ILE A 204 20.26 11.17 2.18
N GLY A 205 19.93 9.89 2.03
CA GLY A 205 20.87 8.78 2.23
C GLY A 205 22.04 8.80 1.23
N VAL A 206 21.78 9.06 -0.05
CA VAL A 206 22.81 9.21 -1.08
C VAL A 206 23.68 10.44 -0.82
N TRP A 207 23.06 11.56 -0.42
CA TRP A 207 23.79 12.77 -0.06
C TRP A 207 24.71 12.54 1.15
N LEU A 208 24.20 11.91 2.22
CA LEU A 208 24.97 11.52 3.39
C LEU A 208 26.11 10.57 3.04
N TRP A 209 25.87 9.58 2.18
CA TRP A 209 26.90 8.65 1.72
C TRP A 209 28.03 9.35 0.95
N ARG A 210 27.71 10.41 0.19
CA ARG A 210 28.71 11.23 -0.49
C ARG A 210 29.48 12.13 0.49
N ALA A 211 28.79 12.68 1.49
CA ALA A 211 29.34 13.64 2.43
C ALA A 211 30.20 13.00 3.55
N LEU A 212 29.89 11.78 3.98
CA LEU A 212 30.59 11.12 5.08
C LEU A 212 31.97 10.58 4.65
N PRO A 213 33.07 11.02 5.28
CA PRO A 213 34.36 10.34 5.18
C PRO A 213 34.29 9.02 5.97
N MET A 214 34.56 7.89 5.32
CA MET A 214 34.59 6.59 6.01
C MET A 214 35.81 6.53 6.94
N PRO A 215 35.68 6.00 8.17
CA PRO A 215 36.83 5.73 9.01
C PRO A 215 37.78 4.77 8.30
N ALA A 216 39.08 5.07 8.34
CA ALA A 216 40.11 4.16 7.86
C ALA A 216 39.99 2.84 8.64
N PRO A 217 40.16 1.67 7.99
CA PRO A 217 40.29 0.43 8.75
C PRO A 217 41.55 0.52 9.60
N GLU A 218 41.42 0.26 10.91
CA GLU A 218 42.56 -0.19 11.72
C GLU A 218 43.07 -1.55 11.23
#